data_AF-A0A7K4LIC7-F1
#
_entry.id   AF-A0A7K4LIC7-F1
#
_cell.length_a   1.000
_cell.length_b   1.000
_cell.length_c   1.000
_cell.angle_alpha   90.00
_cell.angle_beta   90.00
_cell.angle_gamma   90.00
#
_symmetry.space_group_name_H-M   'P 1'
#
loop_
_entity.id
_entity.type
_entity.pdbx_description
1 polymer ?
#
loop_
_entity_poly.entity_id
_entity_poly.type
_entity_poly.pdbx_seq_one_letter_code
_entity_poly.pdbx_strand_id
1 'polypeptide(L)'
;MIVEAGSGAIQWDLQLNSRAESPGPATLSTADHRSTFLFWGEYERPGNETRSKAALQKLYLFHPSYTNVLLELRNSTDQIIAFDAALFERSRHACYVLLRGPQPGQEPGFVSLMKRKLKEDVSESRVIWLSQVAVDSEQYIRERLYRMRFHSRE
;
A
#
# COMPACT_ATOMS: atom_id res chain seq x y z
N MET A 1 0.34 6.93 -10.45
CA MET A 1 -0.88 7.09 -11.27
C MET A 1 -1.84 5.91 -11.13
N ILE A 2 -3.13 6.20 -10.94
CA ILE A 2 -4.26 5.28 -11.00
C ILE A 2 -5.15 5.70 -12.16
N VAL A 3 -5.54 4.71 -12.97
CA VAL A 3 -6.22 4.92 -14.24
C VAL A 3 -7.50 4.10 -14.28
N GLU A 4 -8.56 4.68 -14.82
CA GLU A 4 -9.78 3.93 -15.13
C GLU A 4 -9.54 3.04 -16.36
N ALA A 5 -9.75 1.73 -16.22
CA ALA A 5 -9.42 0.76 -17.26
C ALA A 5 -10.23 0.94 -18.56
N GLY A 6 -11.48 1.40 -18.48
CA GLY A 6 -12.35 1.54 -19.65
C GLY A 6 -12.05 2.77 -20.50
N SER A 7 -11.71 3.89 -19.88
CA SER A 7 -11.49 5.18 -20.56
C SER A 7 -10.01 5.56 -20.71
N GLY A 8 -9.13 4.97 -19.90
CA GLY A 8 -7.74 5.43 -19.76
C GLY A 8 -7.62 6.76 -19.00
N ALA A 9 -8.70 7.30 -18.43
CA ALA A 9 -8.67 8.55 -17.69
C ALA A 9 -7.89 8.41 -16.38
N ILE A 10 -7.05 9.40 -16.10
CA ILE A 10 -6.32 9.51 -14.84
C ILE A 10 -7.32 9.87 -13.74
N GLN A 11 -7.49 8.98 -12.77
CA GLN A 11 -8.39 9.17 -11.62
C GLN A 11 -7.65 9.76 -10.42
N TRP A 12 -6.35 9.48 -10.31
CA TRP A 12 -5.51 9.96 -9.23
C TRP A 12 -4.04 9.82 -9.60
N ASP A 13 -3.19 10.75 -9.15
CA ASP A 13 -1.76 10.65 -9.34
C ASP A 13 -0.98 11.19 -8.13
N LEU A 14 0.18 10.57 -7.89
CA LEU A 14 1.10 10.90 -6.83
C LEU A 14 2.51 10.47 -7.23
N GLN A 15 3.47 11.38 -7.05
CA GLN A 15 4.88 11.07 -7.24
C GLN A 15 5.45 10.40 -5.99
N LEU A 16 6.13 9.26 -6.20
CA LEU A 16 6.76 8.46 -5.16
C LEU A 16 8.13 8.00 -5.67
N ASN A 17 9.11 8.00 -4.77
CA ASN A 17 10.41 7.41 -5.06
C ASN A 17 10.31 5.90 -4.90
N SER A 18 10.68 5.13 -5.92
CA SER A 18 10.74 3.66 -5.87
C SER A 18 12.12 3.20 -6.30
N ARG A 19 12.57 2.02 -5.82
CA ARG A 19 13.82 1.44 -6.31
C ARG A 19 13.50 0.57 -7.52
N ALA A 20 14.48 0.33 -8.38
CA ALA A 20 14.31 -0.54 -9.55
C ALA A 20 13.80 -1.94 -9.19
N GLU A 21 14.14 -2.43 -7.99
CA GLU A 21 13.73 -3.74 -7.47
C GLU A 21 12.50 -3.68 -6.56
N SER A 22 11.76 -2.56 -6.54
CA SER A 22 10.47 -2.49 -5.83
C SER A 22 9.54 -3.60 -6.31
N PRO A 23 8.90 -4.36 -5.41
CA PRO A 23 7.82 -5.24 -5.80
C PRO A 23 6.70 -4.46 -6.50
N GLY A 24 6.02 -5.12 -7.44
CA GLY A 24 4.88 -4.53 -8.13
C GLY A 24 3.73 -4.16 -7.17
N PRO A 25 2.82 -3.27 -7.61
CA PRO A 25 1.63 -2.96 -6.83
C PRO A 25 0.67 -4.15 -6.79
N ALA A 26 -0.23 -4.18 -5.81
CA ALA A 26 -1.33 -5.12 -5.73
C ALA A 26 -2.66 -4.39 -5.53
N THR A 27 -3.75 -5.01 -5.97
CA THR A 27 -5.08 -4.41 -5.90
C THR A 27 -6.08 -5.38 -5.29
N LEU A 28 -6.94 -4.87 -4.41
CA LEU A 28 -8.05 -5.62 -3.83
C LEU A 28 -9.36 -4.93 -4.17
N SER A 29 -10.38 -5.70 -4.54
CA SER A 29 -11.69 -5.13 -4.83
C SER A 29 -12.49 -4.96 -3.53
N THR A 30 -13.17 -3.83 -3.42
CA THR A 30 -13.88 -3.37 -2.21
C THR A 30 -15.39 -3.33 -2.45
N ALA A 31 -16.19 -3.60 -1.43
CA ALA A 31 -17.64 -3.80 -1.57
C ALA A 31 -18.40 -2.54 -2.03
N ASP A 32 -17.73 -1.38 -2.06
CA ASP A 32 -18.23 -0.14 -2.68
C ASP A 32 -17.88 -0.05 -4.18
N HIS A 33 -17.56 -1.19 -4.81
CA HIS A 33 -17.26 -1.34 -6.24
C HIS A 33 -16.02 -0.55 -6.70
N ARG A 34 -15.10 -0.30 -5.78
CA ARG A 34 -13.82 0.35 -6.05
C ARG A 34 -12.68 -0.65 -5.87
N SER A 35 -11.48 -0.20 -6.19
CA SER A 35 -10.26 -0.95 -5.87
C SER A 35 -9.49 -0.20 -4.79
N THR A 36 -9.01 -0.95 -3.81
CA THR A 36 -7.91 -0.53 -2.93
C THR A 36 -6.61 -0.88 -3.61
N PHE A 37 -5.65 0.03 -3.53
CA PHE A 37 -4.33 -0.11 -4.13
C PHE A 37 -3.28 -0.20 -3.03
N LEU A 38 -2.38 -1.17 -3.14
CA LEU A 38 -1.19 -1.29 -2.31
C LEU A 38 0.05 -1.16 -3.20
N PHE A 39 1.00 -0.33 -2.80
CA PHE A 39 2.21 -0.10 -3.58
C PHE A 39 3.40 0.28 -2.71
N TRP A 40 4.59 -0.04 -3.21
CA TRP A 40 5.86 0.25 -2.55
C TRP A 40 6.45 1.57 -3.03
N GLY A 41 7.06 2.29 -2.11
CA GLY A 41 7.84 3.47 -2.46
C GLY A 41 8.25 4.26 -1.24
N GLU A 42 8.57 5.52 -1.47
CA GLU A 42 8.86 6.51 -0.45
C GLU A 42 8.14 7.80 -0.83
N TYR A 43 7.29 8.26 0.09
CA TYR A 43 6.64 9.55 -0.01
C TYR A 43 7.49 10.62 0.69
N GLU A 44 8.06 11.52 -0.09
CA GLU A 44 8.75 12.72 0.41
C GLU A 44 7.74 13.84 0.63
N ARG A 45 7.63 14.32 1.87
CA ARG A 45 6.79 15.49 2.15
C ARG A 45 7.48 16.75 1.60
N PRO A 46 6.77 17.61 0.84
CA PRO A 46 7.31 18.89 0.39
C PRO A 46 7.85 19.71 1.57
N GLY A 47 9.11 20.15 1.49
CA GLY A 47 9.76 21.01 2.48
C GLY A 47 10.69 20.32 3.49
N ASN A 48 10.78 18.98 3.50
CA ASN A 48 11.76 18.25 4.31
C ASN A 48 12.98 17.84 3.47
N GLU A 49 13.83 18.79 3.09
CA GLU A 49 15.07 18.55 2.33
C GLU A 49 16.22 18.06 3.22
N THR A 50 16.02 16.96 3.93
CA THR A 50 17.15 16.18 4.45
C THR A 50 17.13 14.82 3.78
N ARG A 51 17.96 14.67 2.73
CA ARG A 51 18.25 13.38 2.10
C ARG A 51 18.77 12.41 3.17
N SER A 52 17.84 11.63 3.73
CA SER A 52 18.17 10.59 4.69
C SER A 52 18.64 9.34 3.96
N LYS A 53 19.60 8.65 4.57
CA LYS A 53 20.23 7.41 4.10
C LYS A 53 19.21 6.43 3.51
N ALA A 54 19.53 5.88 2.34
CA ALA A 54 18.91 4.73 1.67
C ALA A 54 17.54 4.34 2.26
N ALA A 55 16.54 5.20 2.07
CA ALA A 55 15.27 5.04 2.74
C ALA A 55 14.66 3.67 2.38
N LEU A 56 14.30 2.93 3.42
CA LEU A 56 13.66 1.63 3.29
C LEU A 56 12.30 1.87 2.63
N GLN A 57 12.02 1.14 1.56
CA GLN A 57 10.73 1.23 0.88
C GLN A 57 9.61 0.91 1.85
N LYS A 58 8.55 1.70 1.80
CA LYS A 58 7.38 1.52 2.64
C LYS A 58 6.22 1.03 1.79
N LEU A 59 5.35 0.25 2.42
CA LEU A 59 4.11 -0.17 1.82
C LEU A 59 3.03 0.86 2.12
N TYR A 60 2.41 1.37 1.08
CA TYR A 60 1.29 2.29 1.20
C TYR A 60 -0.02 1.64 0.79
N LEU A 61 -1.12 2.10 1.38
CA LEU A 61 -2.48 1.80 0.98
C LEU A 61 -3.19 3.08 0.56
N PHE A 62 -3.82 3.04 -0.61
CA PHE A 62 -4.67 4.10 -1.14
C PHE A 62 -6.07 3.56 -1.45
N HIS A 63 -7.09 4.34 -1.10
CA HIS A 63 -8.47 4.05 -1.45
C HIS A 63 -9.14 5.29 -2.06
N PRO A 64 -9.78 5.19 -3.25
CA PRO A 64 -10.31 6.35 -3.98
C PRO A 64 -11.37 7.18 -3.24
N SER A 65 -12.03 6.64 -2.22
CA SER A 65 -12.97 7.42 -1.39
C SER A 65 -12.28 8.48 -0.51
N TYR A 66 -10.95 8.44 -0.40
CA TYR A 66 -10.13 9.37 0.37
C TYR A 66 -8.93 9.84 -0.46
N THR A 67 -9.18 10.59 -1.54
CA THR A 67 -8.15 11.00 -2.52
C THR A 67 -6.99 11.80 -1.93
N ASN A 68 -7.21 12.46 -0.79
CA ASN A 68 -6.24 13.30 -0.11
C ASN A 68 -5.51 12.57 1.04
N VAL A 69 -5.69 11.25 1.14
CA VAL A 69 -5.09 10.43 2.19
C VAL A 69 -4.31 9.27 1.60
N LEU A 70 -3.13 9.04 2.15
CA LEU A 70 -2.34 7.83 1.96
C LEU A 70 -2.10 7.18 3.32
N LEU A 71 -2.30 5.87 3.45
CA LEU A 71 -1.90 5.13 4.64
C LEU A 71 -0.52 4.55 4.44
N GLU A 72 0.44 4.92 5.28
CA GLU A 72 1.71 4.23 5.43
C GLU A 72 1.49 3.03 6.37
N LEU A 73 1.51 1.82 5.82
CA LEU A 73 1.36 0.60 6.59
C LEU A 73 2.64 0.28 7.38
N ARG A 74 2.55 -0.66 8.33
CA ARG A 74 3.69 -1.06 9.17
C ARG A 74 4.93 -1.33 8.31
N ASN A 75 6.02 -0.65 8.68
CA ASN A 75 7.29 -0.74 7.97
C ASN A 75 7.87 -2.16 8.08
N SER A 76 8.28 -2.74 6.95
CA SER A 76 9.19 -3.89 6.94
C SER A 76 10.56 -3.32 6.59
N THR A 77 11.52 -3.39 7.50
CA THR A 77 12.93 -3.05 7.19
C THR A 77 13.60 -4.11 6.33
N ASP A 78 12.81 -5.02 5.76
CA ASP A 78 13.25 -6.27 5.18
C ASP A 78 13.35 -6.15 3.66
N GLN A 79 14.27 -6.91 3.08
CA GLN A 79 14.42 -7.02 1.63
C GLN A 79 13.26 -7.85 1.06
N ILE A 80 12.20 -7.16 0.64
CA ILE A 80 11.04 -7.78 -0.02
C ILE A 80 11.34 -7.92 -1.51
N ILE A 81 11.33 -9.15 -1.99
CA ILE A 81 11.62 -9.49 -3.41
C ILE A 81 10.35 -9.79 -4.21
N ALA A 82 9.26 -10.14 -3.54
CA ALA A 82 7.94 -10.27 -4.16
C ALA A 82 6.83 -9.94 -3.15
N PHE A 83 5.70 -9.49 -3.69
CA PHE A 83 4.55 -9.02 -2.93
C PHE A 83 3.28 -9.31 -3.72
N ASP A 84 2.23 -9.73 -3.03
CA ASP A 84 0.88 -9.81 -3.60
C ASP A 84 -0.18 -9.62 -2.51
N ALA A 85 -1.38 -9.20 -2.90
CA ALA A 85 -2.53 -9.04 -2.02
C ALA A 85 -3.67 -9.96 -2.46
N ALA A 86 -4.29 -10.63 -1.50
CA ALA A 86 -5.34 -11.59 -1.78
C ALA A 86 -6.48 -11.53 -0.75
N LEU A 87 -7.63 -12.02 -1.18
CA LEU A 87 -8.79 -12.24 -0.34
C LEU A 87 -8.90 -13.71 0.03
N PHE A 88 -9.02 -13.99 1.31
CA PHE A 88 -9.22 -15.34 1.85
C PHE A 88 -10.65 -15.50 2.37
N GLU A 89 -11.09 -16.76 2.45
CA GLU A 89 -12.33 -17.18 3.09
C GLU A 89 -13.57 -16.42 2.59
N ARG A 90 -13.83 -16.46 1.27
CA ARG A 90 -14.97 -15.79 0.64
C ARG A 90 -15.01 -14.29 0.94
N SER A 91 -13.87 -13.62 0.76
CA SER A 91 -13.73 -12.16 0.94
C SER A 91 -13.80 -11.65 2.38
N ARG A 92 -13.79 -12.56 3.38
CA ARG A 92 -13.81 -12.15 4.80
C ARG A 92 -12.46 -11.61 5.27
N HIS A 93 -11.36 -12.08 4.69
CA HIS A 93 -10.02 -11.73 5.14
C HIS A 93 -9.16 -11.19 3.99
N ALA A 94 -8.99 -9.86 3.95
CA ALA A 94 -7.95 -9.26 3.12
C ALA A 94 -6.59 -9.40 3.80
N CYS A 95 -5.61 -9.85 3.04
CA CYS A 95 -4.23 -9.93 3.48
C CYS A 95 -3.28 -9.64 2.33
N TYR A 96 -2.02 -9.50 2.65
CA TYR A 96 -0.95 -9.51 1.68
C TYR A 96 0.15 -10.46 2.12
N VAL A 97 0.88 -10.97 1.13
CA VAL A 97 1.96 -11.91 1.31
C VAL A 97 3.25 -11.23 0.86
N LEU A 98 4.29 -11.39 1.66
CA LEU A 98 5.62 -10.84 1.45
C LEU A 98 6.60 -12.01 1.29
N LEU A 99 7.36 -12.00 0.20
CA LEU A 99 8.49 -12.89 0.03
C LEU A 99 9.78 -12.11 0.28
N ARG A 100 10.59 -12.62 1.19
CA ARG A 100 11.94 -12.12 1.49
C ARG A 100 12.96 -13.09 0.95
N GLY A 101 14.08 -12.58 0.50
CA GLY A 101 15.16 -13.41 -0.03
C GLY A 101 16.25 -12.58 -0.70
N PRO A 102 17.24 -13.26 -1.31
CA PRO A 102 18.31 -12.62 -2.07
C PRO A 102 17.75 -11.79 -3.24
N GLN A 103 18.42 -10.68 -3.56
CA GLN A 103 18.04 -9.83 -4.70
C GLN A 103 18.22 -10.58 -6.02
N PRO A 104 17.49 -10.19 -7.08
CA PRO A 104 17.80 -10.66 -8.43
C PRO A 104 19.29 -10.46 -8.74
N GLY A 105 19.98 -11.56 -9.08
CA GLY A 105 21.42 -11.54 -9.38
C GLY A 105 22.36 -11.84 -8.21
N GLN A 106 21.84 -12.06 -7.00
CA GLN A 106 22.60 -12.65 -5.89
C GLN A 106 22.54 -14.19 -5.93
N GLU A 107 23.48 -14.84 -5.24
CA GLU A 107 23.51 -16.29 -5.09
C GLU A 107 22.19 -16.83 -4.49
N PRO A 108 21.75 -18.04 -4.89
CA PRO A 108 20.60 -18.68 -4.27
C PRO A 108 20.75 -18.77 -2.75
N GLY A 109 19.68 -18.46 -2.02
CA GLY A 109 19.69 -18.37 -0.57
C GLY A 109 18.32 -18.64 0.04
N PHE A 110 18.25 -18.58 1.37
CA PHE A 110 17.01 -18.79 2.09
C PHE A 110 15.97 -17.74 1.74
N VAL A 111 14.74 -18.20 1.53
CA VAL A 111 13.58 -17.35 1.35
C VAL A 111 12.64 -17.49 2.54
N SER A 112 11.97 -16.41 2.90
CA SER A 112 10.97 -16.39 3.96
C SER A 112 9.66 -15.80 3.44
N LEU A 113 8.56 -16.51 3.68
CA LEU A 113 7.23 -16.08 3.29
C LEU A 113 6.46 -15.63 4.53
N MET A 114 5.90 -14.42 4.48
CA MET A 114 5.12 -13.84 5.56
C MET A 114 3.74 -13.41 5.06
N LYS A 115 2.68 -13.80 5.76
CA LYS A 115 1.32 -13.34 5.52
C LYS A 115 0.93 -12.30 6.58
N ARG A 116 0.38 -11.16 6.15
CA ARG A 116 -0.08 -10.09 7.03
C ARG A 116 -1.54 -9.73 6.76
N LYS A 117 -2.33 -9.58 7.83
CA LYS A 117 -3.74 -9.19 7.72
C LYS A 117 -3.84 -7.69 7.50
N LEU A 118 -4.50 -7.30 6.42
CA LEU A 118 -4.55 -5.91 6.01
C LEU A 118 -5.22 -5.02 7.06
N LYS A 119 -6.31 -5.50 7.68
CA LYS A 119 -7.05 -4.72 8.69
C LYS A 119 -6.25 -4.43 9.95
N GLU A 120 -5.40 -5.38 10.38
CA GLU A 120 -4.51 -5.15 11.52
C GLU A 120 -3.51 -4.05 11.17
N ASP A 121 -2.91 -4.10 9.99
CA ASP A 121 -1.95 -3.08 9.55
C ASP A 121 -2.58 -1.71 9.25
N VAL A 122 -3.85 -1.66 8.84
CA VAL A 122 -4.60 -0.39 8.73
C VAL A 122 -4.81 0.24 10.11
N SER A 123 -5.11 -0.55 11.13
CA SER A 123 -5.36 -0.03 12.49
C SER A 123 -4.13 0.63 13.11
N GLU A 124 -2.94 0.14 12.75
CA GLU A 124 -1.64 0.64 13.21
C GLU A 124 -0.93 1.54 12.20
N SER A 125 -1.57 1.85 11.07
CA SER A 125 -0.98 2.66 10.01
C SER A 125 -0.77 4.11 10.45
N ARG A 126 0.15 4.77 9.76
CA ARG A 126 0.31 6.22 9.82
C ARG A 126 -0.50 6.85 8.70
N VAL A 127 -1.32 7.84 9.05
CA VAL A 127 -2.07 8.64 8.08
C VAL A 127 -1.16 9.73 7.51
N ILE A 128 -1.13 9.84 6.19
CA ILE A 128 -0.43 10.90 5.46
C ILE A 128 -1.48 11.72 4.72
N TRP A 129 -1.57 12.99 5.07
CA TRP A 129 -2.39 13.97 4.37
C TRP A 129 -1.63 14.51 3.16
N LEU A 130 -2.20 14.36 1.97
CA LEU A 130 -1.65 14.84 0.71
C LEU A 130 -2.02 16.31 0.48
N SER A 131 -3.08 16.80 1.13
CA SER A 131 -3.45 18.22 1.18
C SER A 131 -2.89 18.90 2.44
N GLN A 132 -2.68 20.22 2.37
CA GLN A 132 -2.18 21.03 3.50
C GLN A 132 -3.17 21.10 4.67
N VAL A 133 -4.46 20.82 4.42
CA VAL A 133 -5.52 20.84 5.44
C VAL A 133 -5.99 19.41 5.67
N ALA A 134 -5.85 18.94 6.92
CA ALA A 134 -6.50 17.72 7.38
C ALA A 134 -8.00 18.01 7.54
N VAL A 135 -8.84 17.27 6.82
CA VAL A 135 -10.30 17.45 6.85
C VAL A 135 -10.93 16.66 8.00
N ASP A 136 -10.25 15.59 8.45
CA ASP A 136 -10.72 14.68 9.48
C ASP A 136 -9.58 14.30 10.44
N SER A 137 -9.89 13.60 11.53
CA SER A 137 -8.87 13.04 12.43
C SER A 137 -8.24 11.77 11.84
N GLU A 138 -6.98 11.49 12.19
CA GLU A 138 -6.32 10.25 11.76
C GLU A 138 -7.05 9.00 12.25
N GLN A 139 -7.62 9.04 13.46
CA GLN A 139 -8.40 7.94 14.00
C GLN A 139 -9.66 7.69 13.17
N TYR A 140 -10.38 8.75 12.78
CA TYR A 140 -11.57 8.63 11.95
C TYR A 140 -11.25 7.96 10.61
N ILE A 141 -10.16 8.36 9.95
CA ILE A 141 -9.76 7.75 8.68
C ILE A 141 -9.38 6.28 8.85
N ARG A 142 -8.58 5.93 9.87
CA ARG A 142 -8.22 4.54 10.15
C ARG A 142 -9.45 3.69 10.44
N GLU A 143 -10.40 4.18 11.23
CA GLU A 143 -11.65 3.46 11.53
C GLU A 143 -12.49 3.22 10.27
N ARG A 144 -12.59 4.22 9.39
CA ARG A 144 -13.32 4.10 8.12
C ARG A 144 -12.68 3.06 7.20
N LEU A 145 -11.36 3.13 7.01
CA LEU A 145 -10.62 2.19 6.17
C LEU A 145 -10.57 0.78 6.78
N TYR A 146 -10.54 0.66 8.11
CA TYR A 146 -10.66 -0.62 8.82
C TYR A 146 -12.02 -1.29 8.59
N ARG A 147 -13.10 -0.50 8.54
CA ARG A 147 -14.48 -0.97 8.31
C ARG A 147 -14.77 -1.31 6.85
N MET A 148 -13.87 -0.98 5.94
CA MET A 148 -13.97 -1.36 4.53
C MET A 148 -14.19 -2.87 4.41
N ARG A 149 -15.11 -3.23 3.50
CA ARG A 149 -15.42 -4.61 3.17
C ARG A 149 -14.81 -4.93 1.81
N PHE A 150 -14.38 -6.18 1.65
CA PHE A 150 -13.80 -6.67 0.42
C PHE A 150 -14.78 -7.58 -0.30
N HIS A 151 -14.63 -7.68 -1.60
CA HIS A 151 -15.36 -8.65 -2.41
C HIS A 151 -14.42 -9.29 -3.43
N SER A 152 -14.63 -10.59 -3.67
CA SER A 152 -14.02 -11.29 -4.78
C SER A 152 -14.59 -10.69 -6.06
N ARG A 153 -13.73 -10.51 -7.06
CA ARG A 153 -14.19 -10.35 -8.43
C ARG A 153 -14.83 -11.68 -8.83
N GLU A 154 -16.06 -11.60 -9.33
CA GLU A 154 -16.70 -12.72 -10.04
C GLU A 154 -16.06 -12.89 -11.42
#